data_AF-A0A2V5P534-F1
#
_entry.id   AF-A0A2V5P534-F1
#
_cell.length_a   1.000
_cell.length_b   1.000
_cell.length_c   1.000
_cell.angle_alpha   90.00
_cell.angle_beta   90.00
_cell.angle_gamma   90.00
#
_symmetry.space_group_name_H-M   'P 1'
#
loop_
_entity.id
_entity.type
_entity.pdbx_description
1 polymer ?
#
loop_
_entity_poly.entity_id
_entity_poly.type
_entity_poly.pdbx_seq_one_letter_code
_entity_poly.pdbx_strand_id
1 'polypeptide(L)'
;MRTVQTRSANLKRSLLSSTRSRNVSPVNVKEIRELYSAAPFEPFELVLTNGSRLLVDHPEFMSFSRDYRTVHVHARNGSTKRIDVKMIVVVNEMANGSRTRKRKQ
;
A
#
# COMPACT_ATOMS: atom_id res chain seq x y z
N MET A 1 -21.92 45.13 32.65
CA MET A 1 -21.85 44.86 31.20
C MET A 1 -20.85 43.73 30.95
N ARG A 2 -21.36 42.63 30.35
CA ARG A 2 -20.69 41.62 29.49
C ARG A 2 -19.40 40.92 29.96
N THR A 3 -19.62 39.75 30.56
CA THR A 3 -18.89 38.49 30.35
C THR A 3 -18.54 38.24 28.89
N VAL A 4 -17.30 37.79 28.60
CA VAL A 4 -17.01 36.73 27.60
C VAL A 4 -15.66 36.07 27.95
N GLN A 5 -15.72 34.90 28.62
CA GLN A 5 -14.68 33.89 28.49
C GLN A 5 -14.90 33.20 27.14
N THR A 6 -13.85 33.07 26.33
CA THR A 6 -13.95 32.52 24.97
C THR A 6 -13.07 31.28 24.82
N ARG A 7 -13.75 30.12 24.80
CA ARG A 7 -13.54 28.94 23.93
C ARG A 7 -12.23 28.17 24.12
N SER A 8 -12.23 27.00 24.76
CA SER A 8 -12.72 25.71 24.23
C SER A 8 -12.33 25.45 22.77
N ALA A 9 -11.36 24.56 22.54
CA ALA A 9 -11.51 23.44 21.60
C ALA A 9 -10.26 22.54 21.62
N ASN A 10 -10.44 21.34 22.17
CA ASN A 10 -9.66 20.15 21.87
C ASN A 10 -9.49 19.99 20.35
N LEU A 11 -8.26 19.94 19.85
CA LEU A 11 -7.96 19.27 18.58
C LEU A 11 -7.18 17.98 18.84
N LYS A 12 -7.86 17.06 19.53
CA LYS A 12 -7.44 15.65 19.55
C LYS A 12 -7.63 15.09 18.14
N ARG A 13 -6.55 14.52 17.60
CA ARG A 13 -6.57 13.34 16.70
C ARG A 13 -7.47 13.46 15.46
N SER A 14 -6.98 14.14 14.44
CA SER A 14 -7.23 13.75 13.05
C SER A 14 -5.85 13.36 12.51
N LEU A 15 -5.58 12.21 11.89
CA LEU A 15 -6.38 11.36 11.03
C LEU A 15 -5.83 9.93 11.19
N LEU A 16 -6.58 9.06 11.89
CA LEU A 16 -6.50 7.63 11.61
C LEU A 16 -7.08 7.48 10.21
N SER A 17 -6.20 7.35 9.23
CA SER A 17 -6.56 7.08 7.84
C SER A 17 -7.37 5.78 7.80
N SER A 18 -8.69 5.96 7.74
CA SER A 18 -9.68 5.09 7.12
C SER A 18 -9.21 3.64 6.98
N THR A 19 -9.14 2.90 8.09
CA THR A 19 -9.22 1.44 8.02
C THR A 19 -10.68 1.09 7.78
N ARG A 20 -11.14 1.39 6.56
CA ARG A 20 -12.35 0.78 6.01
C ARG A 20 -12.01 -0.70 5.93
N SER A 21 -12.45 -1.47 6.93
CA SER A 21 -12.51 -2.92 6.89
C SER A 21 -13.48 -3.28 5.76
N ARG A 22 -12.98 -3.24 4.52
CA ARG A 22 -13.65 -3.87 3.40
C ARG A 22 -13.49 -5.36 3.63
N ASN A 23 -14.55 -6.13 3.42
CA ASN A 23 -14.41 -7.57 3.23
C ASN A 23 -13.38 -7.76 2.11
N VAL A 24 -12.16 -8.12 2.47
CA VAL A 24 -11.09 -8.22 1.49
C VAL A 24 -11.10 -9.63 0.97
N SER A 25 -11.74 -9.80 -0.18
CA SER A 25 -11.61 -11.02 -0.97
C SER A 25 -10.12 -11.29 -1.18
N PRO A 26 -9.64 -12.54 -1.05
CA PRO A 26 -8.26 -12.87 -1.37
C PRO A 26 -7.93 -12.36 -2.76
N VAL A 27 -6.87 -11.54 -2.88
CA VAL A 27 -6.43 -10.98 -4.17
C VAL A 27 -6.09 -12.14 -5.10
N ASN A 28 -6.60 -12.05 -6.34
CA ASN A 28 -6.32 -13.07 -7.33
C ASN A 28 -4.92 -12.85 -7.94
N VAL A 29 -4.16 -13.91 -8.10
CA VAL A 29 -2.85 -13.90 -8.77
C VAL A 29 -2.93 -13.23 -10.16
N LYS A 30 -4.06 -13.40 -10.86
CA LYS A 30 -4.29 -12.80 -12.18
C LYS A 30 -4.23 -11.27 -12.16
N GLU A 31 -4.83 -10.64 -11.16
CA GLU A 31 -4.87 -9.18 -11.03
C GLU A 31 -3.47 -8.60 -10.81
N ILE A 32 -2.69 -9.23 -9.93
CA ILE A 32 -1.29 -8.84 -9.70
C ILE A 32 -0.47 -9.00 -10.99
N ARG A 33 -0.72 -10.08 -11.75
CA ARG A 33 -0.01 -10.33 -13.00
C ARG A 33 -0.39 -9.31 -14.08
N GLU A 34 -1.65 -8.92 -14.17
CA GLU A 34 -2.12 -7.88 -15.09
C GLU A 34 -1.38 -6.56 -14.81
N LEU A 35 -1.35 -6.13 -13.55
CA LEU A 35 -0.59 -4.94 -13.12
C LEU A 35 0.91 -5.06 -13.39
N TYR A 36 1.49 -6.23 -13.14
CA TYR A 36 2.89 -6.51 -13.40
C TYR A 36 3.25 -6.45 -14.90
N SER A 37 2.35 -6.92 -15.76
CA SER A 37 2.54 -6.96 -17.21
C SER A 37 2.05 -5.72 -17.94
N ALA A 38 1.47 -4.75 -17.24
CA ALA A 38 0.96 -3.52 -17.83
C ALA A 38 2.08 -2.73 -18.53
N ALA A 39 1.78 -2.25 -19.73
CA ALA A 39 2.67 -1.39 -20.51
C ALA A 39 1.89 -0.12 -20.91
N PRO A 40 2.20 1.06 -20.32
CA PRO A 40 3.28 1.33 -19.39
C PRO A 40 3.08 0.69 -18.01
N PHE A 41 4.17 0.36 -17.32
CA PHE A 41 4.11 -0.17 -15.96
C PHE A 41 3.63 0.91 -14.99
N GLU A 42 2.66 0.56 -14.16
CA GLU A 42 2.16 1.42 -13.10
C GLU A 42 2.64 0.89 -11.74
N PRO A 43 3.35 1.71 -10.94
CA PRO A 43 3.74 1.33 -9.59
C PRO A 43 2.52 0.96 -8.74
N PHE A 44 2.69 -0.04 -7.88
CA PHE A 44 1.63 -0.44 -6.95
C PHE A 44 2.19 -0.87 -5.59
N GLU A 45 1.32 -0.86 -4.59
CA GLU A 45 1.64 -1.26 -3.22
C GLU A 45 0.90 -2.55 -2.87
N LEU A 46 1.65 -3.56 -2.42
CA LEU A 46 1.12 -4.81 -1.90
C LEU A 46 0.93 -4.69 -0.40
N VAL A 47 -0.29 -4.91 0.08
CA VAL A 47 -0.63 -4.95 1.50
C VAL A 47 -0.80 -6.40 1.93
N LEU A 48 -0.05 -6.79 2.95
CA LEU A 48 -0.02 -8.14 3.49
C LEU A 48 -1.01 -8.34 4.64
N THR A 49 -1.32 -9.59 4.98
CA THR A 49 -2.19 -9.98 6.11
C THR A 49 -1.69 -9.47 7.45
N ASN A 50 -0.38 -9.32 7.62
CA ASN A 50 0.23 -8.75 8.82
C ASN A 50 0.18 -7.20 8.85
N GLY A 51 -0.47 -6.56 7.86
CA GLY A 51 -0.54 -5.11 7.71
C GLY A 51 0.73 -4.46 7.14
N SER A 52 1.76 -5.25 6.83
CA SER A 52 2.96 -4.73 6.15
C SER A 52 2.62 -4.30 4.73
N ARG A 53 3.29 -3.25 4.27
CA ARG A 53 3.12 -2.72 2.92
C ARG A 53 4.43 -2.75 2.15
N LEU A 54 4.35 -3.13 0.89
CA LEU A 54 5.51 -3.26 0.03
C LEU A 54 5.26 -2.55 -1.29
N LEU A 55 6.11 -1.58 -1.55
CA LEU A 55 6.07 -0.77 -2.75
C LEU A 55 6.83 -1.46 -3.87
N VAL A 56 6.17 -1.64 -5.01
CA VAL A 56 6.76 -2.15 -6.25
C VAL A 56 6.79 -0.99 -7.25
N ASP A 57 7.92 -0.29 -7.30
CA ASP A 57 8.12 0.88 -8.17
C ASP A 57 8.45 0.51 -9.63
N HIS A 58 8.94 -0.69 -9.86
CA HIS A 58 9.41 -1.17 -11.16
C HIS A 58 9.21 -2.68 -11.25
N PRO A 59 8.91 -3.24 -12.43
CA PRO A 59 8.70 -4.69 -12.59
C PRO A 59 9.96 -5.49 -12.24
N GLU A 60 11.16 -4.91 -12.37
CA GLU A 60 12.40 -5.60 -11.96
C GLU A 60 12.54 -5.81 -10.44
N PHE A 61 11.80 -5.04 -9.63
CA PHE A 61 11.78 -5.22 -8.18
C PHE A 61 10.80 -6.29 -7.71
N MET A 62 10.15 -6.96 -8.64
CA MET A 62 9.23 -8.04 -8.34
C MET A 62 9.42 -9.21 -9.29
N SER A 63 9.45 -10.42 -8.75
CA SER A 63 9.44 -11.63 -9.56
C SER A 63 8.48 -12.65 -8.99
N PHE A 64 7.86 -13.41 -9.88
CA PHE A 64 7.03 -14.55 -9.52
C PHE A 64 7.86 -15.83 -9.52
N SER A 65 7.58 -16.71 -8.57
CA SER A 65 7.99 -18.11 -8.67
C SER A 65 7.34 -18.76 -9.91
N ARG A 66 7.96 -19.83 -10.43
CA ARG A 66 7.46 -20.60 -11.58
C ARG A 66 6.02 -21.10 -11.38
N ASP A 67 5.64 -21.36 -10.14
CA ASP A 67 4.30 -21.85 -9.77
C ASP A 67 3.30 -20.71 -9.47
N TYR A 68 3.72 -19.45 -9.58
CA TYR A 68 2.94 -18.24 -9.27
C TYR A 68 2.33 -18.17 -7.85
N ARG A 69 2.72 -19.08 -6.95
CA ARG A 69 2.28 -19.09 -5.55
C ARG A 69 3.05 -18.11 -4.68
N THR A 70 4.25 -17.74 -5.10
CA THR A 70 5.15 -16.92 -4.31
C THR A 70 5.64 -15.74 -5.15
N VAL A 71 5.65 -14.58 -4.53
CA VAL A 71 6.21 -13.34 -5.05
C VAL A 71 7.46 -13.02 -4.25
N HIS A 72 8.53 -12.68 -4.97
CA HIS A 72 9.73 -12.10 -4.40
C HIS A 72 9.70 -10.60 -4.67
N VAL A 73 9.76 -9.80 -3.62
CA VAL A 73 9.80 -8.33 -3.73
C VAL A 73 11.14 -7.84 -3.20
N HIS A 74 11.86 -7.10 -4.03
CA HIS A 74 13.08 -6.40 -3.68
C HIS A 74 12.73 -4.99 -3.21
N ALA A 75 12.96 -4.72 -1.92
CA ALA A 75 12.78 -3.39 -1.38
C ALA A 75 14.00 -2.51 -1.72
N ARG A 76 13.77 -1.19 -1.80
CA ARG A 76 14.81 -0.18 -2.07
C ARG A 76 15.99 -0.19 -1.08
N ASN A 77 15.78 -0.73 0.11
CA ASN A 77 16.84 -0.90 1.12
C ASN A 77 17.75 -2.11 0.86
N GLY A 78 17.60 -2.79 -0.28
CA GLY A 78 18.35 -3.99 -0.65
C GLY A 78 17.83 -5.29 -0.01
N SER A 79 16.80 -5.22 0.85
CA SER A 79 16.20 -6.42 1.41
C SER A 79 15.28 -7.10 0.40
N THR A 80 15.28 -8.43 0.41
CA THR A 80 14.37 -9.24 -0.42
C THR A 80 13.37 -9.93 0.48
N LYS A 81 12.09 -9.84 0.15
CA LYS A 81 11.02 -10.52 0.88
C LYS A 81 10.36 -11.55 -0.02
N ARG A 82 10.26 -12.77 0.49
CA ARG A 82 9.52 -13.87 -0.12
C ARG A 82 8.14 -13.93 0.52
N ILE A 83 7.10 -13.89 -0.31
CA ILE A 83 5.71 -13.70 0.12
C ILE A 83 4.84 -14.69 -0.62
N ASP A 84 3.96 -15.38 0.09
CA ASP A 84 2.90 -16.16 -0.55
C ASP A 84 1.81 -15.21 -1.07
N VAL A 85 1.35 -15.40 -2.30
CA VAL A 85 0.28 -14.56 -2.88
C VAL A 85 -0.98 -14.58 -2.02
N LYS A 86 -1.27 -15.68 -1.31
CA LYS A 86 -2.40 -15.77 -0.37
C LYS A 86 -2.30 -14.80 0.82
N MET A 87 -1.10 -14.32 1.13
CA MET A 87 -0.89 -13.33 2.18
C MET A 87 -1.15 -11.91 1.68
N ILE A 88 -1.30 -11.69 0.37
CA ILE A 88 -1.62 -10.39 -0.19
C ILE A 88 -3.11 -10.16 -0.04
N VAL A 89 -3.43 -9.14 0.74
CA VAL A 89 -4.80 -8.77 1.07
C VAL A 89 -5.26 -7.67 0.14
N VAL A 90 -4.44 -6.66 -0.12
CA VAL A 90 -4.83 -5.56 -1.01
C VAL A 90 -3.69 -5.25 -1.97
N VAL A 91 -4.05 -4.88 -3.19
CA VAL A 91 -3.14 -4.22 -4.13
C VAL A 91 -3.67 -2.80 -4.34
N ASN A 92 -2.84 -1.81 -4.06
CA ASN A 92 -3.18 -0.41 -4.33
C ASN A 92 -2.35 0.07 -5.51
N GLU A 93 -2.99 0.34 -6.63
CA GLU A 93 -2.37 1.06 -7.73
C GLU A 93 -1.94 2.45 -7.26
N MET A 94 -0.70 2.83 -7.57
CA MET A 94 -0.19 4.17 -7.32
C MET A 94 -0.17 4.91 -8.64
N ALA A 95 -1.12 5.84 -8.81
CA ALA A 95 -1.11 6.74 -9.96
C ALA A 95 0.28 7.39 -10.09
N ASN A 96 0.90 7.21 -11.26
CA ASN A 96 2.22 7.75 -11.62
C ASN A 96 2.30 9.24 -11.23
N GLY A 97 3.11 9.56 -10.22
CA GLY A 97 3.32 10.94 -9.74
C GLY A 97 2.77 11.27 -8.34
N SER A 98 1.93 10.42 -7.73
CA SER A 98 1.51 10.59 -6.34
C SER A 98 2.52 9.98 -5.37
N ARG A 99 3.78 10.48 -5.40
CA ARG A 99 4.59 10.41 -4.18
C ARG A 99 3.81 11.19 -3.14
N THR A 100 3.14 10.48 -2.24
CA THR A 100 2.54 11.09 -1.05
C THR A 100 3.64 11.88 -0.37
N ARG A 101 3.64 13.18 -0.62
CA ARG A 101 4.64 14.14 -0.14
C ARG A 101 4.59 14.00 1.37
N LYS A 102 5.61 13.40 1.98
CA LYS A 102 5.80 13.49 3.43
C LYS A 102 5.90 14.99 3.72
N ARG A 103 4.77 15.57 4.14
CA ARG A 103 4.69 16.98 4.51
C ARG A 103 5.53 17.12 5.77
N LYS A 104 6.71 17.72 5.60
CA LYS A 104 7.66 18.06 6.66
C LYS A 104 6.88 18.89 7.69
N GLN A 105 6.69 18.35 8.90
CA GLN A 105 6.38 19.15 10.09
C GLN A 105 7.69 19.65 10.66
#